data_AF-A0A9P7Z315-F1
#
_entry.id   AF-A0A9P7Z315-F1
#
_cell.length_a   1.000
_cell.length_b   1.000
_cell.length_c   1.000
_cell.angle_alpha   90.00
_cell.angle_beta   90.00
_cell.angle_gamma   90.00
#
_symmetry.space_group_name_H-M   'P 1'
#
loop_
_entity.id
_entity.type
_entity.pdbx_description
1 polymer ?
#
loop_
_entity_poly.entity_id
_entity_poly.type
_entity_poly.pdbx_seq_one_letter_code
_entity_poly.pdbx_strand_id
1 'polypeptide(L)'
;IRFNGTLDHPSIYRGPPSPEIDEAWQTIEDGEVMKISEEELIKSGFSTDSVKVPEELGGGYMASVEINHQLHCLNFLRKALHRDYYQFKTLEFTDHPQMVETHLNHCIEMLRQSLMCHSDVGVMPHRWVKNYPNPYPDFNVLHKCRSFDEVLQWTVDQQIPIMPPGYQLKPQEGEKIWDSPP
;
A
#
# COMPACT_ATOMS: atom_id res chain seq x y z
N ILE A 1 -15.46 13.63 0.94
CA ILE A 1 -14.20 14.36 1.28
C ILE A 1 -13.83 15.23 0.09
N ARG A 2 -13.39 16.48 0.31
CA ARG A 2 -12.89 17.34 -0.77
C ARG A 2 -11.38 17.20 -0.83
N PHE A 3 -10.84 16.83 -1.98
CA PHE A 3 -9.38 16.80 -2.14
C PHE A 3 -8.84 18.21 -2.31
N ASN A 4 -7.61 18.44 -1.82
CA ASN A 4 -6.83 19.61 -2.19
C ASN A 4 -5.84 19.21 -3.28
N GLY A 5 -6.28 19.38 -4.52
CA GLY A 5 -5.52 19.02 -5.72
C GLY A 5 -4.72 20.20 -6.30
N THR A 6 -4.55 21.28 -5.54
CA THR A 6 -3.74 22.43 -5.97
C THR A 6 -2.29 21.99 -6.20
N LEU A 7 -1.74 22.26 -7.38
CA LEU A 7 -0.51 21.63 -7.88
C LEU A 7 0.71 21.84 -6.98
N ASP A 8 0.83 23.00 -6.36
CA ASP A 8 1.95 23.40 -5.49
C ASP A 8 1.59 23.38 -4.00
N HIS A 9 0.40 22.87 -3.63
CA HIS A 9 0.02 22.78 -2.23
C HIS A 9 0.96 21.84 -1.48
N PRO A 10 1.54 22.28 -0.35
CA PRO A 10 2.44 21.47 0.44
C PRO A 10 1.67 20.28 1.05
N SER A 11 2.36 19.17 1.22
CA SER A 11 1.86 18.01 1.95
C SER A 11 3.05 17.27 2.55
N ILE A 12 2.86 16.70 3.74
CA ILE A 12 3.87 15.90 4.43
C ILE A 12 4.26 14.63 3.67
N TYR A 13 3.53 14.28 2.61
CA TYR A 13 3.79 13.12 1.76
C TYR A 13 4.50 13.46 0.44
N ARG A 14 4.83 14.74 0.17
CA ARG A 14 5.49 15.16 -1.08
C ARG A 14 6.59 16.19 -0.86
N GLY A 15 7.57 16.19 -1.75
CA GLY A 15 8.68 17.15 -1.73
C GLY A 15 10.03 16.45 -1.91
N PRO A 16 11.14 17.20 -1.78
CA PRO A 16 12.48 16.62 -1.73
C PRO A 16 12.61 15.57 -0.61
N PRO A 17 13.43 14.52 -0.76
CA PRO A 17 13.61 13.50 0.28
C PRO A 17 13.99 14.10 1.64
N SER A 18 13.28 13.68 2.69
CA SER A 18 13.57 14.06 4.08
C SER A 18 13.11 12.97 5.05
N PRO A 19 13.70 12.89 6.25
CA PRO A 19 13.27 11.94 7.28
C PRO A 19 11.78 12.08 7.64
N GLU A 20 11.26 13.31 7.68
CA GLU A 20 9.86 13.58 8.04
C GLU A 20 8.89 13.04 6.99
N ILE A 21 9.23 13.16 5.70
CA ILE A 21 8.44 12.56 4.62
C ILE A 21 8.52 11.04 4.70
N ASP A 22 9.71 10.48 4.97
CA ASP A 22 9.87 9.03 5.06
C ASP A 22 9.07 8.44 6.23
N GLU A 23 9.06 9.10 7.39
CA GLU A 23 8.24 8.74 8.55
C GLU A 23 6.74 8.84 8.25
N ALA A 24 6.31 9.91 7.57
CA ALA A 24 4.92 10.08 7.18
C ALA A 24 4.45 8.93 6.27
N TRP A 25 5.26 8.55 5.29
CA TRP A 25 4.95 7.41 4.41
C TRP A 25 4.97 6.09 5.16
N GLN A 26 5.98 5.84 6.00
CA GLN A 26 6.05 4.62 6.82
C GLN A 26 4.76 4.43 7.63
N THR A 27 4.27 5.49 8.27
CA THR A 27 3.05 5.45 9.10
C THR A 27 1.81 4.94 8.35
N ILE A 28 1.70 5.17 7.04
CA ILE A 28 0.51 4.80 6.26
C ILE A 28 0.73 3.58 5.37
N GLU A 29 1.98 3.27 5.04
CA GLU A 29 2.32 2.14 4.18
C GLU A 29 2.64 0.88 4.96
N ASP A 30 2.97 0.97 6.25
CA ASP A 30 3.39 -0.20 7.05
C ASP A 30 2.26 -1.23 7.00
N GLY A 31 2.48 -2.21 6.13
CA GLY A 31 1.56 -3.29 5.80
C GLY A 31 1.93 -4.47 6.64
N GLU A 32 1.92 -4.26 7.95
CA GLU A 32 2.25 -5.30 8.91
C GLU A 32 1.36 -6.50 8.64
N VAL A 33 1.95 -7.69 8.72
CA VAL A 33 1.18 -8.91 8.53
C VAL A 33 0.13 -8.96 9.64
N MET A 34 -1.12 -9.04 9.24
CA MET A 34 -2.25 -9.15 10.15
C MET A 34 -2.76 -10.59 10.20
N LYS A 35 -3.61 -10.87 11.18
CA LYS A 35 -4.39 -12.10 11.23
C LYS A 35 -5.86 -11.84 10.95
N ILE A 36 -6.50 -12.78 10.28
CA ILE A 36 -7.95 -12.83 10.14
C ILE A 36 -8.49 -14.17 10.61
N SER A 37 -9.74 -14.19 11.03
CA SER A 37 -10.47 -15.42 11.35
C SER A 37 -10.72 -16.26 10.10
N GLU A 38 -11.00 -17.55 10.31
CA GLU A 38 -11.42 -18.45 9.24
C GLU A 38 -12.69 -17.94 8.52
N GLU A 39 -13.63 -17.38 9.28
CA GLU A 39 -14.85 -16.80 8.73
C GLU A 39 -14.56 -15.62 7.79
N GLU A 40 -13.65 -14.73 8.18
CA GLU A 40 -13.22 -13.59 7.35
C GLU A 40 -12.46 -14.05 6.11
N LEU A 41 -11.61 -15.07 6.21
CA LEU A 41 -10.89 -15.65 5.08
C LEU A 41 -11.86 -16.23 4.04
N ILE A 42 -12.83 -17.03 4.50
CA ILE A 42 -13.85 -17.64 3.64
C ILE A 42 -14.74 -16.57 3.01
N LYS A 43 -15.16 -15.55 3.77
CA LYS A 43 -15.95 -14.42 3.24
C LYS A 43 -15.17 -13.62 2.19
N SER A 44 -13.84 -13.60 2.29
CA SER A 44 -12.95 -12.96 1.33
C SER A 44 -12.71 -13.81 0.07
N GLY A 45 -13.30 -15.01 0.01
CA GLY A 45 -13.25 -15.88 -1.17
C GLY A 45 -12.07 -16.86 -1.19
N PHE A 46 -11.33 -16.99 -0.08
CA PHE A 46 -10.19 -17.88 0.03
C PHE A 46 -10.52 -19.15 0.83
N SER A 47 -9.75 -20.22 0.60
CA SER A 47 -9.84 -21.47 1.33
C SER A 47 -8.93 -21.51 2.56
N THR A 48 -9.23 -22.43 3.47
CA THR A 48 -8.54 -22.65 4.74
C THR A 48 -7.14 -23.29 4.58
N ASP A 49 -6.66 -23.45 3.35
CA ASP A 49 -5.30 -23.89 3.00
C ASP A 49 -4.28 -22.74 2.98
N SER A 50 -4.71 -21.54 3.36
CA SER A 50 -3.86 -20.36 3.57
C SER A 50 -2.96 -20.51 4.80
N VAL A 51 -1.91 -19.70 4.88
CA VAL A 51 -0.93 -19.73 5.98
C VAL A 51 -1.59 -19.37 7.31
N LYS A 52 -1.42 -20.24 8.30
CA LYS A 52 -1.94 -20.08 9.66
C LYS A 52 -0.94 -19.33 10.52
N VAL A 53 -1.47 -18.48 11.39
CA VAL A 53 -0.71 -17.91 12.49
C VAL A 53 -0.62 -18.97 13.60
N PRO A 54 0.57 -19.25 14.14
CA PRO A 54 0.73 -20.19 15.24
C PRO A 54 -0.21 -19.86 16.42
N GLU A 55 -0.77 -20.88 17.07
CA GLU A 55 -1.70 -20.70 18.19
C GLU A 55 -1.06 -19.90 19.33
N GLU A 56 0.25 -20.05 19.56
CA GLU A 56 0.99 -19.25 20.55
C GLU A 56 1.08 -17.75 20.22
N LEU A 57 0.87 -17.38 18.95
CA LEU A 57 0.79 -15.99 18.47
C LEU A 57 -0.67 -15.53 18.28
N GLY A 58 -1.62 -16.34 18.76
CA GLY A 58 -3.04 -16.01 18.85
C GLY A 58 -3.89 -16.47 17.66
N GLY A 59 -3.42 -17.44 16.87
CA GLY A 59 -4.22 -18.19 15.89
C GLY A 59 -4.74 -17.36 14.71
N GLY A 60 -5.50 -18.02 13.83
CA GLY A 60 -6.06 -17.40 12.61
C GLY A 60 -5.16 -17.55 11.38
N TYR A 61 -5.36 -16.69 10.39
CA TYR A 61 -4.70 -16.76 9.08
C TYR A 61 -3.94 -15.49 8.76
N MET A 62 -2.70 -15.63 8.28
CA MET A 62 -1.87 -14.50 7.86
C MET A 62 -2.49 -13.83 6.64
N ALA A 63 -2.64 -12.51 6.71
CA ALA A 63 -3.18 -11.69 5.64
C ALA A 63 -2.53 -10.30 5.66
N SER A 64 -2.82 -9.52 4.63
CA SER A 64 -2.50 -8.10 4.57
C SER A 64 -3.65 -7.38 3.90
N VAL A 65 -3.90 -6.12 4.29
CA VAL A 65 -4.90 -5.30 3.61
C VAL A 65 -4.30 -4.68 2.36
N GLU A 66 -5.03 -4.76 1.25
CA GLU A 66 -4.54 -4.35 -0.06
C GLU A 66 -4.12 -2.87 -0.13
N ILE A 67 -4.75 -1.98 0.66
CA ILE A 67 -4.39 -0.56 0.68
C ILE A 67 -2.95 -0.30 1.14
N ASN A 68 -2.45 -1.10 2.09
CA ASN A 68 -1.06 -0.98 2.54
C ASN A 68 -0.10 -1.34 1.39
N HIS A 69 -0.39 -2.42 0.64
CA HIS A 69 0.39 -2.78 -0.55
C HIS A 69 0.33 -1.70 -1.64
N GLN A 70 -0.84 -1.11 -1.87
CA GLN A 70 -1.00 0.01 -2.81
C GLN A 70 -0.18 1.24 -2.39
N LEU A 71 -0.18 1.60 -1.09
CA LEU A 71 0.62 2.71 -0.57
C LEU A 71 2.12 2.42 -0.63
N HIS A 72 2.55 1.20 -0.31
CA HIS A 72 3.92 0.73 -0.50
C HIS A 72 4.36 0.89 -1.97
N CYS A 73 3.54 0.43 -2.91
CA CYS A 73 3.80 0.56 -4.34
C CYS A 73 3.98 2.04 -4.75
N LEU A 74 3.12 2.92 -4.24
CA LEU A 74 3.19 4.35 -4.52
C LEU A 74 4.43 5.00 -3.90
N ASN A 75 4.80 4.63 -2.67
CA ASN A 75 6.00 5.15 -2.02
C ASN A 75 7.27 4.65 -2.71
N PHE A 76 7.29 3.40 -3.18
CA PHE A 76 8.44 2.87 -3.92
C PHE A 76 8.65 3.64 -5.23
N LEU A 77 7.57 3.96 -5.96
CA LEU A 77 7.62 4.86 -7.11
C LEU A 77 8.09 6.27 -6.74
N ARG A 78 7.60 6.84 -5.62
CA ARG A 78 8.09 8.13 -5.09
C ARG A 78 9.60 8.09 -4.83
N LYS A 79 10.10 7.05 -4.17
CA LYS A 79 11.53 6.87 -3.89
C LYS A 79 12.35 6.69 -5.18
N ALA A 80 11.79 6.03 -6.20
CA ALA A 80 12.42 5.89 -7.51
C ALA A 80 12.63 7.23 -8.24
N LEU A 81 11.73 8.21 -8.07
CA LEU A 81 11.95 9.58 -8.58
C LEU A 81 13.18 10.26 -7.96
N HIS A 82 13.59 9.81 -6.78
CA HIS A 82 14.75 10.30 -6.04
C HIS A 82 15.80 9.21 -5.83
N ARG A 83 15.99 8.34 -6.83
CA ARG A 83 16.86 7.16 -6.74
C ARG A 83 18.26 7.47 -6.21
N ASP A 84 18.85 8.60 -6.60
CA ASP A 84 20.18 9.00 -6.13
C ASP A 84 20.28 9.11 -4.60
N TYR A 85 19.20 9.53 -3.96
CA TYR A 85 19.09 9.64 -2.50
C TYR A 85 18.80 8.29 -1.83
N TYR A 86 17.92 7.47 -2.43
CA TYR A 86 17.38 6.27 -1.79
C TYR A 86 18.11 4.96 -2.12
N GLN A 87 18.93 4.91 -3.17
CA GLN A 87 19.56 3.67 -3.66
C GLN A 87 20.38 2.89 -2.61
N PHE A 88 20.86 3.55 -1.55
CA PHE A 88 21.59 2.91 -0.44
C PHE A 88 20.84 2.94 0.90
N LYS A 89 19.59 3.41 0.91
CA LYS A 89 18.76 3.62 2.12
C LYS A 89 17.47 2.79 2.12
N THR A 90 17.17 2.14 1.02
CA THR A 90 15.91 1.43 0.78
C THR A 90 16.26 0.01 0.36
N LEU A 91 15.76 -0.97 1.12
CA LEU A 91 16.14 -2.38 0.98
C LEU A 91 15.82 -2.90 -0.42
N GLU A 92 14.69 -2.49 -0.95
CA GLU A 92 14.18 -2.84 -2.28
C GLU A 92 15.11 -2.36 -3.40
N PHE A 93 15.96 -1.34 -3.17
CA PHE A 93 16.98 -0.90 -4.13
C PHE A 93 18.32 -1.65 -4.01
N THR A 94 18.50 -2.45 -2.96
CA THR A 94 19.70 -3.28 -2.78
C THR A 94 19.66 -4.59 -3.55
N ASP A 95 18.49 -4.95 -4.08
CA ASP A 95 18.31 -6.09 -4.97
C ASP A 95 19.01 -5.91 -6.32
N HIS A 96 19.10 -7.02 -7.06
CA HIS A 96 19.62 -7.01 -8.43
C HIS A 96 18.84 -6.00 -9.29
N PRO A 97 19.47 -5.18 -10.15
CA PRO A 97 18.79 -4.10 -10.89
C PRO A 97 17.52 -4.53 -11.65
N GLN A 98 17.54 -5.73 -12.24
CA GLN A 98 16.41 -6.32 -12.95
C GLN A 98 15.23 -6.64 -12.02
N MET A 99 15.50 -7.02 -10.77
CA MET A 99 14.47 -7.23 -9.76
C MET A 99 13.87 -5.91 -9.29
N VAL A 100 14.70 -4.87 -9.14
CA VAL A 100 14.21 -3.50 -8.85
C VAL A 100 13.25 -3.04 -9.94
N GLU A 101 13.62 -3.19 -11.21
CA GLU A 101 12.77 -2.84 -12.35
C GLU A 101 11.48 -3.67 -12.37
N THR A 102 11.59 -4.98 -12.13
CA THR A 102 10.43 -5.88 -12.04
C THR A 102 9.47 -5.44 -10.93
N HIS A 103 10.00 -5.07 -9.77
CA HIS A 103 9.20 -4.61 -8.65
C HIS A 103 8.52 -3.26 -8.96
N LEU A 104 9.22 -2.30 -9.57
CA LEU A 104 8.59 -1.04 -10.01
C LEU A 104 7.47 -1.26 -11.04
N ASN A 105 7.66 -2.19 -11.99
CA ASN A 105 6.62 -2.55 -12.95
C ASN A 105 5.41 -3.22 -12.28
N HIS A 106 5.64 -4.09 -11.29
CA HIS A 106 4.59 -4.66 -10.44
C HIS A 106 3.80 -3.57 -9.70
N CYS A 107 4.50 -2.60 -9.11
CA CYS A 107 3.87 -1.48 -8.42
C CYS A 107 2.97 -0.66 -9.35
N ILE A 108 3.42 -0.37 -10.57
CA ILE A 108 2.61 0.33 -11.57
C ILE A 108 1.36 -0.46 -11.91
N GLU A 109 1.49 -1.78 -12.13
CA GLU A 109 0.36 -2.62 -12.54
C GLU A 109 -0.67 -2.80 -11.41
N MET A 110 -0.24 -3.00 -10.17
CA MET A 110 -1.15 -3.09 -9.01
C MET A 110 -1.91 -1.79 -8.79
N LEU A 111 -1.23 -0.64 -8.88
CA LEU A 111 -1.89 0.67 -8.78
C LEU A 111 -2.87 0.90 -9.93
N ARG A 112 -2.50 0.56 -11.17
CA ARG A 112 -3.39 0.68 -12.33
C ARG A 112 -4.65 -0.18 -12.16
N GLN A 113 -4.50 -1.44 -11.73
CA GLN A 113 -5.63 -2.33 -11.46
C GLN A 113 -6.54 -1.77 -10.37
N SER A 114 -5.99 -1.31 -9.26
CA SER A 114 -6.75 -0.71 -8.16
C SER A 114 -7.52 0.55 -8.59
N LEU A 115 -6.87 1.46 -9.33
CA LEU A 115 -7.53 2.66 -9.84
C LEU A 115 -8.69 2.34 -10.79
N MET A 116 -8.53 1.33 -11.65
CA MET A 116 -9.61 0.89 -12.54
C MET A 116 -10.71 0.13 -11.79
N CYS A 117 -10.40 -0.62 -10.74
CA CYS A 117 -11.39 -1.27 -9.89
C CYS A 117 -12.26 -0.24 -9.16
N HIS A 118 -11.65 0.81 -8.60
CA HIS A 118 -12.37 1.86 -7.90
C HIS A 118 -13.13 2.79 -8.84
N SER A 119 -12.60 3.05 -10.06
CA SER A 119 -13.25 3.82 -11.13
C SER A 119 -13.95 5.09 -10.61
N ASP A 120 -13.19 6.01 -10.00
CA ASP A 120 -13.76 7.23 -9.44
C ASP A 120 -14.44 8.08 -10.53
N VAL A 121 -15.74 8.30 -10.37
CA VAL A 121 -16.60 9.04 -11.30
C VAL A 121 -16.72 10.53 -10.95
N GLY A 122 -15.90 11.04 -10.03
CA GLY A 122 -15.83 12.46 -9.69
C GLY A 122 -15.56 13.33 -10.93
N VAL A 123 -16.41 14.32 -11.17
CA VAL A 123 -16.29 15.22 -12.33
C VAL A 123 -15.37 16.38 -12.01
N MET A 124 -14.32 16.54 -12.82
CA MET A 124 -13.36 17.64 -12.75
C MET A 124 -13.70 18.75 -13.74
N PRO A 125 -14.35 19.85 -13.31
CA PRO A 125 -14.71 20.93 -14.23
C PRO A 125 -13.46 21.71 -14.64
N HIS A 126 -13.49 22.25 -15.87
CA HIS A 126 -12.50 23.24 -16.28
C HIS A 126 -12.99 24.64 -15.93
N ARG A 127 -12.07 25.52 -15.51
CA ARG A 127 -12.33 26.89 -15.08
C ARG A 127 -11.41 27.87 -15.82
N TRP A 128 -11.87 29.10 -16.01
CA TRP A 128 -11.02 30.18 -16.53
C TRP A 128 -10.15 30.76 -15.40
N VAL A 129 -8.84 30.83 -15.64
CA VAL A 129 -7.86 31.42 -14.71
C VAL A 129 -7.24 32.64 -15.37
N LYS A 130 -7.19 33.77 -14.64
CA LYS A 130 -6.59 35.02 -15.14
C LYS A 130 -5.14 34.77 -15.55
N ASN A 131 -4.75 35.27 -16.72
CA ASN A 131 -3.41 35.10 -17.31
C ASN A 131 -3.03 33.65 -17.66
N TYR A 132 -4.00 32.74 -17.72
CA TYR A 132 -3.79 31.38 -18.24
C TYR A 132 -4.52 31.23 -19.58
N PRO A 133 -3.83 30.82 -20.66
CA PRO A 133 -4.39 30.89 -22.02
C PRO A 133 -5.48 29.84 -22.31
N ASN A 134 -5.56 28.77 -21.51
CA ASN A 134 -6.48 27.65 -21.72
C ASN A 134 -7.43 27.46 -20.52
N PRO A 135 -8.54 26.72 -20.64
CA PRO A 135 -9.30 26.28 -19.48
C PRO A 135 -8.43 25.43 -18.55
N TYR A 136 -8.42 25.75 -17.26
CA TYR A 136 -7.63 25.06 -16.24
C TYR A 136 -8.48 24.01 -15.50
N PRO A 137 -8.01 22.77 -15.34
CA PRO A 137 -8.75 21.75 -14.59
C PRO A 137 -8.80 22.06 -13.08
N ASP A 138 -9.99 22.06 -12.49
CA ASP A 138 -10.16 22.21 -11.04
C ASP A 138 -10.12 20.86 -10.34
N PHE A 139 -8.93 20.49 -9.86
CA PHE A 139 -8.68 19.22 -9.16
C PHE A 139 -9.34 19.13 -7.77
N ASN A 140 -9.93 20.21 -7.25
CA ASN A 140 -10.50 20.23 -5.90
C ASN A 140 -11.95 19.71 -5.90
N VAL A 141 -12.14 18.46 -6.26
CA VAL A 141 -13.47 17.85 -6.38
C VAL A 141 -13.87 17.06 -5.13
N LEU A 142 -15.16 16.73 -5.05
CA LEU A 142 -15.71 15.94 -3.96
C LEU A 142 -15.63 14.46 -4.30
N HIS A 143 -15.17 13.66 -3.34
CA HIS A 143 -15.03 12.22 -3.43
C HIS A 143 -15.81 11.53 -2.32
N LYS A 144 -16.29 10.31 -2.60
CA LYS A 144 -16.82 9.39 -1.59
C LYS A 144 -15.78 8.31 -1.34
N CYS A 145 -15.23 8.30 -0.13
CA CYS A 145 -14.13 7.42 0.24
C CYS A 145 -14.59 6.45 1.32
N ARG A 146 -13.95 5.28 1.39
CA ARG A 146 -13.91 4.50 2.63
C ARG A 146 -13.08 5.27 3.66
N SER A 147 -13.37 5.10 4.94
CA SER A 147 -12.59 5.72 6.00
C SER A 147 -11.21 5.07 6.05
N PHE A 148 -10.17 5.80 5.64
CA PHE A 148 -8.80 5.27 5.63
C PHE A 148 -8.32 5.00 7.06
N ASP A 149 -8.58 5.93 7.98
CA ASP A 149 -8.15 5.84 9.38
C ASP A 149 -8.79 4.63 10.08
N GLU A 150 -10.05 4.31 9.81
CA GLU A 150 -10.70 3.12 10.37
C GLU A 150 -10.11 1.82 9.80
N VAL A 151 -9.79 1.79 8.51
CA VAL A 151 -9.15 0.62 7.90
C VAL A 151 -7.74 0.45 8.47
N LEU A 152 -6.97 1.53 8.58
CA LEU A 152 -5.63 1.50 9.15
C LEU A 152 -5.67 1.05 10.61
N GLN A 153 -6.57 1.61 11.42
CA GLN A 153 -6.72 1.21 12.82
C GLN A 153 -7.08 -0.28 12.93
N TRP A 154 -8.00 -0.77 12.10
CA TRP A 154 -8.35 -2.19 12.09
C TRP A 154 -7.16 -3.07 11.72
N THR A 155 -6.35 -2.69 10.72
CA THR A 155 -5.12 -3.43 10.36
C THR A 155 -4.16 -3.51 11.55
N VAL A 156 -3.91 -2.38 12.22
CA VAL A 156 -3.04 -2.31 13.41
C VAL A 156 -3.57 -3.18 14.55
N ASP A 157 -4.88 -3.16 14.79
CA ASP A 157 -5.51 -3.98 15.85
C ASP A 157 -5.40 -5.49 15.57
N GLN A 158 -5.29 -5.89 14.30
CA GLN A 158 -5.15 -7.28 13.86
C GLN A 158 -3.69 -7.72 13.63
N GLN A 159 -2.71 -6.87 13.91
CA GLN A 159 -1.31 -7.18 13.68
C GLN A 159 -0.87 -8.45 14.41
N ILE A 160 -0.12 -9.32 13.73
CA ILE A 160 0.53 -10.44 14.41
C ILE A 160 1.72 -9.94 15.25
N PRO A 161 1.97 -10.51 16.45
CA PRO A 161 3.14 -10.12 17.24
C PRO A 161 4.43 -10.28 16.46
N ILE A 162 5.38 -9.35 16.66
CA ILE A 162 6.73 -9.47 16.09
C ILE A 162 7.33 -10.80 16.52
N MET A 163 7.67 -11.63 15.53
CA MET A 163 8.29 -12.91 15.79
C MET A 163 9.67 -12.70 16.44
N PRO A 164 10.05 -13.50 17.47
CA PRO A 164 11.35 -13.39 18.11
C PRO A 164 12.49 -13.53 17.10
N PRO A 165 13.65 -12.89 17.33
CA PRO A 165 14.82 -13.06 16.47
C PRO A 165 15.17 -14.54 16.30
N GLY A 166 15.26 -14.99 15.05
CA GLY A 166 15.56 -16.39 14.70
C GLY A 166 14.37 -17.35 14.73
N TYR A 167 13.16 -16.88 15.02
CA TYR A 167 11.94 -17.67 14.86
C TYR A 167 11.71 -17.97 13.37
N GLN A 168 11.48 -19.24 13.05
CA GLN A 168 11.22 -19.70 11.69
C GLN A 168 9.79 -20.22 11.60
N LEU A 169 8.95 -19.50 10.84
CA LEU A 169 7.63 -19.98 10.50
C LEU A 169 7.76 -21.22 9.60
N LYS A 170 7.09 -22.31 9.98
CA LYS A 170 7.08 -23.57 9.24
C LYS A 170 5.65 -23.86 8.78
N PRO A 171 5.48 -24.51 7.62
CA PRO A 171 4.16 -24.91 7.17
C PRO A 171 3.44 -25.80 8.19
N GLN A 172 2.18 -25.49 8.47
CA GLN A 172 1.30 -26.24 9.36
C GLN A 172 0.47 -27.28 8.60
N GLU A 173 -0.09 -28.25 9.32
CA GLU A 173 -0.98 -29.25 8.72
C GLU A 173 -2.21 -28.58 8.06
N GLY A 174 -2.45 -28.97 6.80
CA GLY A 174 -3.55 -28.47 5.98
C GLY A 174 -3.23 -27.22 5.15
N GLU A 175 -2.04 -26.61 5.30
CA GLU A 175 -1.60 -25.50 4.45
C GLU A 175 -1.13 -25.99 3.08
N LYS A 176 -1.39 -25.19 2.05
CA LYS A 176 -0.93 -25.49 0.70
C LYS A 176 0.41 -24.81 0.40
N ILE A 177 1.36 -25.62 -0.06
CA ILE A 177 2.62 -25.16 -0.64
C ILE A 177 2.43 -25.11 -2.16
N TRP A 178 2.56 -23.93 -2.75
CA TRP A 178 2.40 -23.73 -4.19
C TRP A 178 3.73 -23.93 -4.92
N ASP A 179 3.69 -24.55 -6.11
CA ASP A 179 4.88 -24.79 -6.95
C ASP A 179 5.44 -23.49 -7.57
N SER A 180 4.62 -22.44 -7.65
CA SER A 180 4.98 -21.10 -8.12
C SER A 180 4.15 -20.05 -7.39
N PRO A 181 4.58 -18.77 -7.40
CA PRO A 181 3.73 -17.67 -6.94
C PRO A 181 2.36 -17.72 -7.64
N PRO A 182 1.25 -17.56 -6.88
CA PRO A 182 -0.11 -17.57 -7.41
C PRO A 182 -0.42 -16.34 -8.28
#